data_AF-A0A956PCM2-F1
#
_entry.id   AF-A0A956PCM2-F1
#
_cell.length_a   1.000
_cell.length_b   1.000
_cell.length_c   1.000
_cell.angle_alpha   90.00
_cell.angle_beta   90.00
_cell.angle_gamma   90.00
#
_symmetry.space_group_name_H-M   'P 1'
#
loop_
_entity.id
_entity.type
_entity.pdbx_description
1 polymer ?
#
loop_
_entity_poly.entity_id
_entity_poly.type
_entity_poly.pdbx_seq_one_letter_code
_entity_poly.pdbx_strand_id
1 'polypeptide(L)'
;MPVASIGPVPELLEQPLIPPPLHGLNPRTIMGRAAWDEERRRVYRKYGFTCAACGVNGRDAFPLTRLEAHERFRVDYRARTMTLIGMEPVCPACHAFVHGGLLEIRLHSGQVSRALGRRILEHGVGVLGRIGGTVPQAADQLCARLGVRHALRVAKPPPPTPWAGWRLLWEGRSYPSPYPTEEDWRRAMRDA
;
A
#
# COMPACT_ATOMS: atom_id res chain seq x y z
N MET A 1 -6.58 9.70 17.94
CA MET A 1 -5.81 10.96 17.87
C MET A 1 -5.91 11.47 16.45
N PRO A 2 -6.41 12.70 16.24
CA PRO A 2 -6.45 13.29 14.90
C PRO A 2 -5.04 13.42 14.33
N VAL A 3 -4.92 13.31 13.01
CA VAL A 3 -3.65 13.38 12.28
C VAL A 3 -3.07 14.79 12.38
N ALA A 4 -2.02 14.98 13.18
CA ALA A 4 -1.47 16.30 13.51
C ALA A 4 -0.74 16.97 12.32
N SER A 5 -0.12 16.19 11.44
CA SER A 5 0.67 16.66 10.29
C SER A 5 0.25 15.99 8.98
N ILE A 6 0.60 16.59 7.84
CA ILE A 6 0.50 15.94 6.52
C ILE A 6 1.91 15.81 5.97
N GLY A 7 2.23 14.63 5.43
CA GLY A 7 3.52 14.40 4.79
C GLY A 7 3.55 15.01 3.38
N PRO A 8 4.70 14.97 2.70
CA PRO A 8 4.86 15.53 1.36
C PRO A 8 4.16 14.75 0.23
N VAL A 9 3.72 13.51 0.47
CA VAL A 9 3.08 12.62 -0.53
C VAL A 9 1.85 11.90 0.10
N PRO A 10 0.84 12.64 0.58
CA PRO A 10 -0.35 12.06 1.21
C PRO A 10 -1.24 11.28 0.26
N GLU A 11 -1.22 11.61 -1.04
CA GLU A 11 -1.94 10.92 -2.11
C GLU A 11 -1.46 9.47 -2.34
N LEU A 12 -0.32 9.09 -1.74
CA LEU A 12 0.14 7.69 -1.69
C LEU A 12 -0.94 6.76 -1.13
N LEU A 13 -1.76 7.24 -0.18
CA LEU A 13 -2.84 6.44 0.40
C LEU A 13 -4.02 6.20 -0.54
N GLU A 14 -4.05 6.85 -1.70
CA GLU A 14 -5.10 6.65 -2.73
C GLU A 14 -4.73 5.58 -3.75
N GLN A 15 -3.53 4.99 -3.66
CA GLN A 15 -3.05 4.03 -4.64
C GLN A 15 -4.00 2.84 -4.80
N PRO A 16 -4.26 2.39 -6.03
CA PRO A 16 -5.09 1.22 -6.28
C PRO A 16 -4.40 -0.05 -5.76
N LEU A 17 -5.19 -1.10 -5.57
CA LEU A 17 -4.66 -2.43 -5.30
C LEU A 17 -3.75 -2.89 -6.43
N ILE A 18 -2.68 -3.60 -6.06
CA ILE A 18 -1.78 -4.24 -7.02
C ILE A 18 -2.58 -5.29 -7.82
N PRO A 19 -2.51 -5.29 -9.16
CA PRO A 19 -3.10 -6.35 -9.97
C PRO A 19 -2.61 -7.73 -9.51
N PRO A 20 -3.50 -8.72 -9.27
CA PRO A 20 -3.11 -10.04 -8.78
C PRO A 20 -1.96 -10.73 -9.53
N PRO A 21 -1.88 -10.66 -10.89
CA PRO A 21 -0.75 -11.24 -11.62
C PRO A 21 0.62 -10.65 -11.25
N LEU A 22 0.68 -9.47 -10.63
CA LEU A 22 1.94 -8.81 -10.23
C LEU A 22 2.21 -8.88 -8.72
N HIS A 23 1.41 -9.63 -7.95
CA HIS A 23 1.69 -9.82 -6.52
C HIS A 23 3.07 -10.44 -6.30
N GLY A 24 3.76 -10.05 -5.23
CA GLY A 24 5.11 -10.52 -4.92
C GLY A 24 6.24 -9.95 -5.79
N LEU A 25 5.93 -9.28 -6.90
CA LEU A 25 6.93 -8.63 -7.74
C LEU A 25 7.18 -7.19 -7.28
N ASN A 26 8.33 -6.96 -6.65
CA ASN A 26 8.70 -5.67 -6.05
C ASN A 26 10.23 -5.49 -6.08
N PRO A 27 10.74 -4.27 -5.79
CA PRO A 27 12.16 -4.00 -5.76
C PRO A 27 12.94 -4.98 -4.90
N ARG A 28 12.43 -5.38 -3.73
CA ARG A 28 13.10 -6.36 -2.85
C ARG A 28 13.31 -7.72 -3.52
N THR A 29 12.31 -8.24 -4.25
CA THR A 29 12.44 -9.52 -4.97
C THR A 29 13.30 -9.40 -6.23
N ILE A 30 13.40 -8.21 -6.81
CA ILE A 30 14.19 -7.95 -8.02
C ILE A 30 15.68 -7.70 -7.73
N MET A 31 16.00 -6.84 -6.75
CA MET A 31 17.39 -6.46 -6.43
C MET A 31 18.02 -7.34 -5.34
N GLY A 32 17.21 -8.14 -4.65
CA GLY A 32 17.64 -8.95 -3.51
C GLY A 32 17.70 -8.16 -2.19
N ARG A 33 17.77 -8.91 -1.07
CA ARG A 33 17.62 -8.35 0.28
C ARG A 33 18.68 -7.31 0.64
N ALA A 34 19.96 -7.54 0.29
CA ALA A 34 21.05 -6.65 0.68
C ALA A 34 20.92 -5.26 0.02
N ALA A 35 20.79 -5.22 -1.30
CA ALA A 35 20.57 -3.97 -2.04
C ALA A 35 19.25 -3.29 -1.60
N TRP A 36 18.20 -4.06 -1.33
CA TRP A 36 16.94 -3.52 -0.81
C TRP A 36 17.11 -2.83 0.54
N ASP A 37 17.89 -3.44 1.44
CA ASP A 37 18.14 -2.90 2.77
C ASP A 37 18.95 -1.60 2.74
N GLU A 38 19.78 -1.40 1.71
CA GLU A 38 20.47 -0.13 1.45
C GLU A 38 19.51 0.92 0.89
N GLU A 39 18.73 0.55 -0.14
CA GLU A 39 17.82 1.45 -0.83
C GLU A 39 16.72 1.97 0.09
N ARG A 40 16.05 1.09 0.86
CA ARG A 40 15.01 1.54 1.79
C ARG A 40 15.55 2.51 2.84
N ARG A 41 16.79 2.31 3.32
CA ARG A 41 17.43 3.22 4.29
C ARG A 41 17.79 4.56 3.64
N ARG A 42 18.19 4.57 2.37
CA ARG A 42 18.39 5.79 1.58
C ARG A 42 17.10 6.58 1.47
N VAL A 43 15.99 5.91 1.16
CA VAL A 43 14.65 6.49 1.12
C VAL A 43 14.26 7.07 2.49
N TYR A 44 14.50 6.35 3.60
CA TYR A 44 14.16 6.87 4.93
C TYR A 44 14.92 8.15 5.26
N ARG A 45 16.23 8.22 4.96
CA ARG A 45 17.05 9.42 5.16
C ARG A 45 16.59 10.60 4.31
N LYS A 46 16.20 10.36 3.06
CA LYS A 46 15.70 11.39 2.14
C LYS A 46 14.48 12.15 2.72
N TYR A 47 13.65 11.47 3.50
CA TYR A 47 12.46 12.06 4.14
C TYR A 47 12.68 12.42 5.61
N GLY A 48 13.93 12.51 6.08
CA GLY A 48 14.24 12.83 7.47
C GLY A 48 13.62 11.87 8.49
N PHE A 49 13.45 10.59 8.10
CA PHE A 49 12.78 9.57 8.91
C PHE A 49 11.33 9.90 9.29
N THR A 50 10.62 10.63 8.42
CA THR A 50 9.19 10.88 8.55
C THR A 50 8.38 10.13 7.50
N CYS A 51 7.14 9.77 7.84
CA CYS A 51 6.18 9.17 6.92
C CYS A 51 5.84 10.17 5.81
N ALA A 52 6.02 9.77 4.55
CA ALA A 52 5.67 10.59 3.39
C ALA A 52 4.18 10.90 3.30
N ALA A 53 3.30 10.05 3.86
CA ALA A 53 1.86 10.27 3.82
C ALA A 53 1.35 11.18 4.96
N CYS A 54 1.66 10.85 6.23
CA CYS A 54 1.12 11.56 7.39
C CYS A 54 2.13 12.44 8.13
N GLY A 55 3.40 12.46 7.73
CA GLY A 55 4.44 13.28 8.33
C GLY A 55 4.94 12.82 9.70
N VAL A 56 4.37 11.76 10.29
CA VAL A 56 4.83 11.26 11.60
C VAL A 56 6.28 10.77 11.52
N ASN A 57 7.09 11.07 12.53
CA ASN A 57 8.42 10.48 12.64
C ASN A 57 8.31 8.97 12.91
N GLY A 58 9.21 8.17 12.35
CA GLY A 58 9.23 6.72 12.55
C GLY A 58 9.26 6.29 14.02
N ARG A 59 9.91 7.07 14.90
CA ARG A 59 9.97 6.76 16.34
C ARG A 59 8.62 6.95 17.06
N ASP A 60 7.77 7.81 16.50
CA ASP A 60 6.46 8.19 17.03
C ASP A 60 5.32 7.45 16.27
N ALA A 61 5.69 6.57 15.34
CA ALA A 61 4.77 5.80 14.53
C ALA A 61 4.05 4.71 15.33
N PHE A 62 2.87 4.32 14.83
CA PHE A 62 2.10 3.20 15.34
C PHE A 62 1.63 2.33 14.17
N PRO A 63 1.21 1.07 14.42
CA PRO A 63 1.38 0.31 15.66
C PRO A 63 2.83 -0.03 16.04
N LEU A 64 3.80 0.19 15.14
CA LEU A 64 5.21 -0.08 15.40
C LEU A 64 6.02 1.21 15.27
N THR A 65 7.03 1.36 16.12
CA THR A 65 7.94 2.52 16.16
C THR A 65 9.04 2.42 15.09
N ARG A 66 8.62 2.33 13.82
CA ARG A 66 9.51 2.28 12.66
C ARG A 66 8.85 2.83 11.40
N LEU A 67 9.65 2.98 10.34
CA LEU A 67 9.16 3.20 8.98
C LEU A 67 9.28 1.94 8.13
N GLU A 68 8.42 1.87 7.13
CA GLU A 68 8.40 0.83 6.09
C GLU A 68 8.49 1.52 4.73
N ALA A 69 9.28 0.96 3.81
CA ALA A 69 9.29 1.49 2.45
C ALA A 69 8.05 0.95 1.72
N HIS A 70 7.40 1.82 0.96
CA HIS A 70 6.25 1.51 0.13
C HIS A 70 6.50 2.02 -1.28
N GLU A 71 6.18 1.20 -2.27
CA GLU A 71 6.31 1.53 -3.67
C GLU A 71 5.11 2.32 -4.19
N ARG A 72 5.40 3.38 -4.93
CA ARG A 72 4.37 4.14 -5.66
C ARG A 72 4.29 3.70 -7.10
N PHE A 73 3.09 3.32 -7.52
CA PHE A 73 2.84 2.75 -8.85
C PHE A 73 1.85 3.58 -9.66
N ARG A 74 2.05 3.56 -10.98
CA ARG A 74 1.04 3.94 -11.97
C ARG A 74 0.58 2.70 -12.71
N VAL A 75 -0.71 2.42 -12.71
CA VAL A 75 -1.29 1.25 -13.38
C VAL A 75 -1.99 1.68 -14.65
N ASP A 76 -1.61 1.09 -15.78
CA ASP A 76 -2.34 1.16 -17.04
C ASP A 76 -2.99 -0.21 -17.29
N TYR A 77 -4.30 -0.30 -17.00
CA TYR A 77 -5.07 -1.53 -17.18
C TYR A 77 -5.23 -1.94 -18.65
N ARG A 78 -5.22 -0.98 -19.58
CA ARG A 78 -5.36 -1.26 -21.02
C ARG A 78 -4.07 -1.84 -21.56
N ALA A 79 -2.93 -1.24 -21.19
CA ALA A 79 -1.60 -1.73 -21.55
C ALA A 79 -1.17 -2.95 -20.71
N ARG A 80 -1.87 -3.22 -19.60
CA ARG A 80 -1.52 -4.24 -18.59
C ARG A 80 -0.12 -3.99 -18.03
N THR A 81 0.20 -2.74 -17.73
CA THR A 81 1.48 -2.36 -17.15
C THR A 81 1.30 -1.70 -15.79
N MET A 82 2.22 -1.98 -14.89
CA MET A 82 2.37 -1.28 -13.63
C MET A 82 3.76 -0.66 -13.63
N THR A 83 3.86 0.65 -13.53
CA THR A 83 5.15 1.35 -13.52
C THR A 83 5.49 1.78 -12.10
N LEU A 84 6.67 1.39 -11.59
CA LEU A 84 7.18 1.94 -10.35
C LEU A 84 7.68 3.36 -10.60
N ILE A 85 6.98 4.32 -10.02
CA ILE A 85 7.22 5.76 -10.21
C ILE A 85 7.82 6.44 -8.98
N GLY A 86 7.85 5.75 -7.84
CA GLY A 86 8.40 6.28 -6.59
C GLY A 86 8.57 5.20 -5.53
N MET A 87 9.31 5.56 -4.49
CA MET A 87 9.43 4.80 -3.27
C MET A 87 9.52 5.76 -2.10
N GLU A 88 8.69 5.51 -1.10
CA GLU A 88 8.44 6.44 -0.03
C GLU A 88 8.42 5.72 1.32
N PRO A 89 8.96 6.33 2.39
CA PRO A 89 8.78 5.80 3.73
C PRO A 89 7.35 6.06 4.20
N VAL A 90 6.72 5.06 4.77
CA VAL A 90 5.40 5.18 5.39
C VAL A 90 5.46 4.64 6.82
N CYS A 91 4.61 5.17 7.69
CA CYS A 91 4.40 4.57 9.00
C CYS A 91 3.55 3.29 8.84
N PRO A 92 3.60 2.36 9.81
CA PRO A 92 2.91 1.07 9.68
C PRO A 92 1.38 1.22 9.61
N ALA A 93 0.80 2.27 10.20
CA ALA A 93 -0.63 2.58 10.04
C ALA A 93 -0.96 3.01 8.60
N CYS A 94 -0.23 3.95 8.01
CA CYS A 94 -0.39 4.35 6.61
C CYS A 94 -0.17 3.17 5.66
N HIS A 95 0.83 2.34 5.93
CA HIS A 95 1.14 1.16 5.12
C HIS A 95 0.01 0.12 5.16
N ALA A 96 -0.52 -0.16 6.36
CA ALA A 96 -1.65 -1.08 6.49
C ALA A 96 -2.93 -0.51 5.86
N PHE A 97 -3.14 0.81 5.91
CA PHE A 97 -4.29 1.46 5.29
C PHE A 97 -4.29 1.33 3.77
N VAL A 98 -3.17 1.65 3.10
CA VAL A 98 -3.07 1.54 1.63
C VAL A 98 -3.17 0.09 1.16
N HIS A 99 -2.73 -0.87 1.99
CA HIS A 99 -2.95 -2.31 1.78
C HIS A 99 -4.26 -2.81 2.42
N GLY A 100 -5.38 -2.14 2.15
CA GLY A 100 -6.69 -2.48 2.70
C GLY A 100 -7.09 -3.95 2.53
N GLY A 101 -6.82 -4.57 1.38
CA GLY A 101 -7.11 -6.00 1.17
C GLY A 101 -6.30 -6.93 2.09
N LEU A 102 -5.01 -6.63 2.33
CA LEU A 102 -4.19 -7.41 3.27
C LEU A 102 -4.60 -7.15 4.73
N LEU A 103 -4.94 -5.90 5.07
CA LEU A 103 -5.49 -5.56 6.38
C LEU A 103 -6.78 -6.34 6.66
N GLU A 104 -7.65 -6.51 5.67
CA GLU A 104 -8.85 -7.32 5.78
C GLU A 104 -8.52 -8.79 6.09
N ILE A 105 -7.58 -9.40 5.38
CA ILE A 105 -7.15 -10.78 5.63
C ILE A 105 -6.63 -10.93 7.07
N ARG A 106 -5.80 -9.99 7.52
CA ARG A 106 -5.22 -9.97 8.88
C ARG A 106 -6.27 -9.75 9.98
N LEU A 107 -7.34 -9.02 9.69
CA LEU A 107 -8.48 -8.88 10.59
C LEU A 107 -9.26 -10.19 10.72
N HIS A 108 -9.50 -10.88 9.60
CA HIS A 108 -10.21 -12.16 9.60
C HIS A 108 -9.41 -13.28 10.30
N SER A 109 -8.09 -13.31 10.11
CA SER A 109 -7.21 -14.29 10.75
C SER A 109 -6.91 -13.99 12.23
N GLY A 110 -7.36 -12.85 12.76
CA GLY A 110 -7.09 -12.43 14.14
C GLY A 110 -5.69 -11.85 14.37
N GLN A 111 -4.85 -11.75 13.34
CA GLN A 111 -3.51 -11.12 13.42
C GLN A 111 -3.57 -9.62 13.73
N VAL A 112 -4.67 -8.95 13.37
CA VAL A 112 -4.97 -7.56 13.73
C VAL A 112 -6.30 -7.52 14.47
N SER A 113 -6.32 -6.92 15.67
CA SER A 113 -7.57 -6.74 16.42
C SER A 113 -8.48 -5.72 15.75
N ARG A 114 -9.80 -5.86 15.94
CA ARG A 114 -10.80 -4.89 15.43
C ARG A 114 -10.50 -3.46 15.91
N ALA A 115 -10.07 -3.30 17.16
CA ALA A 115 -9.71 -2.01 17.73
C ALA A 115 -8.50 -1.38 17.03
N LEU A 116 -7.46 -2.17 16.73
CA LEU A 116 -6.30 -1.70 15.97
C LEU A 116 -6.67 -1.39 14.51
N GLY A 117 -7.45 -2.25 13.85
CA GLY A 117 -7.94 -2.02 12.50
C GLY A 117 -8.72 -0.71 12.40
N ARG A 118 -9.63 -0.45 13.35
CA ARG A 118 -10.37 0.82 13.44
C ARG A 118 -9.43 2.03 13.53
N ARG A 119 -8.41 1.99 14.39
CA ARG A 119 -7.42 3.06 14.53
C ARG A 119 -6.61 3.31 13.25
N ILE A 120 -6.26 2.24 12.53
CA ILE A 120 -5.55 2.34 11.24
C ILE A 120 -6.42 3.05 10.21
N LEU A 121 -7.70 2.66 10.11
CA LEU A 121 -8.66 3.26 9.19
C LEU A 121 -8.94 4.73 9.52
N GLU A 122 -9.19 5.04 10.79
CA GLU A 122 -9.37 6.43 11.26
C GLU A 122 -8.14 7.29 10.93
N HIS A 123 -6.93 6.73 11.03
CA HIS A 123 -5.70 7.45 10.68
C HIS A 123 -5.61 7.74 9.18
N GLY A 124 -5.77 6.73 8.32
CA GLY A 124 -5.67 6.92 6.86
C GLY A 124 -6.78 7.81 6.30
N VAL A 125 -8.03 7.61 6.73
CA VAL A 125 -9.15 8.51 6.42
C VAL A 125 -8.86 9.93 6.89
N GLY A 126 -8.29 10.09 8.08
CA GLY A 126 -7.90 11.39 8.61
C GLY A 126 -6.86 12.10 7.75
N VAL A 127 -5.86 11.38 7.23
CA VAL A 127 -4.86 11.92 6.29
C VAL A 127 -5.55 12.37 5.00
N LEU A 128 -6.33 11.49 4.38
CA LEU A 128 -7.03 11.78 3.12
C LEU A 128 -8.03 12.94 3.29
N GLY A 129 -8.68 13.05 4.44
CA GLY A 129 -9.63 14.12 4.72
C GLY A 129 -9.00 15.51 4.73
N ARG A 130 -7.73 15.62 5.14
CA ARG A 130 -7.02 16.91 5.12
C ARG A 130 -6.63 17.38 3.72
N ILE A 131 -6.61 16.47 2.74
CA ILE A 131 -6.25 16.79 1.35
C ILE A 131 -7.45 16.73 0.39
N GLY A 132 -8.67 16.50 0.90
CA GLY A 132 -9.85 16.28 0.04
C GLY A 132 -9.73 15.03 -0.84
N GLY A 133 -9.02 14.02 -0.33
CA GLY A 133 -8.62 12.85 -1.08
C GLY A 133 -9.73 11.84 -1.36
N THR A 134 -9.33 10.72 -1.95
CA THR A 134 -10.21 9.61 -2.34
C THR A 134 -9.84 8.33 -1.58
N VAL A 135 -10.79 7.75 -0.86
CA VAL A 135 -10.60 6.52 -0.10
C VAL A 135 -10.59 5.32 -1.06
N PRO A 136 -9.56 4.44 -1.01
CA PRO A 136 -9.58 3.19 -1.78
C PRO A 136 -10.77 2.31 -1.39
N GLN A 137 -11.39 1.64 -2.36
CA GLN A 137 -12.59 0.84 -2.14
C GLN A 137 -12.45 -0.21 -1.02
N ALA A 138 -11.31 -0.91 -0.95
CA ALA A 138 -11.06 -1.89 0.10
C ALA A 138 -11.01 -1.25 1.50
N ALA A 139 -10.45 -0.05 1.62
CA ALA A 139 -10.41 0.69 2.88
C ALA A 139 -11.80 1.21 3.26
N ASP A 140 -12.62 1.67 2.30
CA ASP A 140 -14.01 2.10 2.52
C ASP A 140 -14.89 0.93 3.03
N GLN A 141 -14.80 -0.25 2.41
CA GLN A 141 -15.51 -1.46 2.85
C GLN A 141 -15.12 -1.87 4.28
N LEU A 142 -13.84 -1.74 4.62
CA LEU A 142 -13.34 -1.96 5.97
C LEU A 142 -13.86 -0.91 6.96
N CYS A 143 -13.94 0.36 6.55
CA CYS A 143 -14.49 1.45 7.35
C CYS A 143 -15.94 1.15 7.73
N ALA A 144 -16.78 0.77 6.76
CA ALA A 144 -18.17 0.41 7.00
C ALA A 144 -18.31 -0.73 8.03
N ARG A 145 -17.51 -1.80 7.88
CA ARG A 145 -17.54 -2.99 8.76
C ARG A 145 -17.00 -2.74 10.17
N LEU A 146 -16.09 -1.79 10.34
CA LEU A 146 -15.51 -1.42 11.64
C LEU A 146 -16.13 -0.16 12.26
N GLY A 147 -17.16 0.41 11.64
CA GLY A 147 -17.89 1.58 12.15
C GLY A 147 -17.11 2.89 12.05
N VAL A 148 -16.13 3.00 11.14
CA VAL A 148 -15.42 4.25 10.85
C VAL A 148 -16.22 5.03 9.82
N ARG A 149 -16.71 6.21 10.18
CA ARG A 149 -17.49 7.07 9.29
C ARG A 149 -16.60 8.11 8.60
N HIS A 150 -16.85 8.37 7.32
CA HIS A 150 -16.25 9.47 6.57
C HIS A 150 -17.18 10.00 5.48
N ALA A 151 -16.92 11.21 5.00
CA ALA A 151 -17.64 11.86 3.90
C ALA A 151 -16.80 12.00 2.62
N LEU A 152 -15.67 11.29 2.55
CA LEU A 152 -14.74 11.36 1.42
C LEU A 152 -15.24 10.60 0.21
N ARG A 153 -14.73 10.99 -0.97
CA ARG A 153 -14.95 10.26 -2.22
C ARG A 153 -14.38 8.85 -2.10
N VAL A 154 -15.01 7.88 -2.75
CA VAL A 154 -14.56 6.49 -2.80
C VAL A 154 -14.09 6.16 -4.20
N ALA A 155 -12.92 5.51 -4.31
CA ALA A 155 -12.35 5.11 -5.58
C ALA A 155 -13.24 4.07 -6.27
N LYS A 156 -13.35 4.16 -7.60
CA LYS A 156 -14.04 3.14 -8.40
C LYS A 156 -13.24 1.83 -8.37
N PRO A 157 -13.90 0.66 -8.46
CA PRO A 157 -13.20 -0.59 -8.62
C PRO A 157 -12.34 -0.57 -9.89
N PRO A 158 -11.21 -1.28 -9.90
CA PRO A 158 -10.43 -1.45 -11.12
C PRO A 158 -11.26 -2.19 -12.18
N PRO A 159 -10.98 -1.96 -13.48
CA PRO A 159 -11.60 -2.76 -14.53
C PRO A 159 -11.19 -4.24 -14.42
N PRO A 160 -11.88 -5.15 -15.14
CA PRO A 160 -11.49 -6.56 -15.19
C PRO A 160 -9.99 -6.72 -15.49
N THR A 161 -9.32 -7.50 -14.64
CA THR A 161 -7.88 -7.72 -14.71
C THR A 161 -7.64 -9.10 -15.30
N PRO A 162 -7.50 -9.25 -16.63
CA PRO A 162 -7.18 -10.55 -17.23
C PRO A 162 -5.83 -11.03 -16.73
N TRP A 163 -5.64 -12.35 -16.67
CA TRP A 163 -4.41 -12.92 -16.10
C TRP A 163 -3.15 -12.61 -16.93
N ALA A 164 -3.25 -12.77 -18.25
CA ALA A 164 -2.10 -12.74 -19.15
C ALA A 164 -1.68 -11.32 -19.56
N GLY A 165 -0.38 -11.14 -19.75
CA GLY A 165 0.21 -9.93 -20.37
C GLY A 165 0.59 -8.83 -19.39
N TRP A 166 0.48 -9.06 -18.09
CA TRP A 166 0.89 -8.08 -17.07
C TRP A 166 2.40 -7.97 -16.92
N ARG A 167 2.89 -6.75 -16.81
CA ARG A 167 4.32 -6.44 -16.63
C ARG A 167 4.54 -5.30 -15.62
N LEU A 168 5.53 -5.46 -14.74
CA LEU A 168 6.09 -4.35 -13.96
C LEU A 168 7.17 -3.65 -14.79
N LEU A 169 7.12 -2.31 -14.84
CA LEU A 169 8.12 -1.46 -15.45
C LEU A 169 8.88 -0.71 -14.36
N TRP A 170 10.21 -0.82 -14.35
CA TRP A 170 11.04 -0.14 -13.36
C TRP A 170 12.45 0.05 -13.94
N GLU A 171 12.98 1.28 -13.87
CA GLU A 171 14.33 1.65 -14.36
C GLU A 171 14.61 1.20 -15.81
N GLY A 172 13.63 1.40 -16.70
CA GLY A 172 13.73 1.00 -18.11
C GLY A 172 13.69 -0.51 -18.36
N ARG A 173 13.59 -1.32 -17.30
CA ARG A 173 13.45 -2.77 -17.37
C ARG A 173 12.00 -3.18 -17.24
N SER A 174 11.71 -4.38 -17.75
CA SER A 174 10.37 -4.93 -17.79
C SER A 174 10.35 -6.34 -17.24
N TYR A 175 9.55 -6.55 -16.20
CA TYR A 175 9.48 -7.78 -15.42
C TYR A 175 8.11 -8.42 -15.61
N PRO A 176 8.03 -9.66 -16.13
CA PRO A 176 6.75 -10.34 -16.31
C PRO A 176 6.14 -10.77 -14.98
N SER A 177 4.84 -11.09 -14.99
CA SER A 177 4.18 -11.83 -13.91
C SER A 177 5.02 -13.05 -13.48
N PRO A 178 5.26 -13.27 -12.17
CA PRO A 178 5.90 -14.47 -11.68
C PRO A 178 4.97 -15.70 -11.72
N TYR A 179 3.69 -15.51 -12.04
CA TYR A 179 2.66 -16.55 -12.04
C TYR A 179 2.13 -16.79 -13.46
N PRO A 180 2.38 -17.97 -14.05
CA PRO A 180 1.84 -18.34 -15.35
C PRO A 180 0.30 -18.36 -15.37
N THR A 181 -0.32 -18.87 -14.30
CA THR A 181 -1.78 -19.00 -14.17
C THR A 181 -2.31 -18.45 -12.84
N GLU A 182 -3.62 -18.22 -12.78
CA GLU A 182 -4.30 -17.80 -11.55
C GLU A 182 -4.18 -18.86 -10.45
N GLU A 183 -4.18 -20.14 -10.81
CA GLU A 183 -4.01 -21.24 -9.86
C GLU A 183 -2.62 -21.22 -9.21
N ASP A 184 -1.57 -20.90 -9.97
CA ASP A 184 -0.21 -20.76 -9.44
C ASP A 184 -0.12 -19.63 -8.41
N TRP A 185 -0.74 -18.48 -8.70
CA TRP A 185 -0.84 -17.38 -7.75
C TRP A 185 -1.63 -17.76 -6.51
N ARG A 186 -2.81 -18.39 -6.66
CA ARG A 186 -3.63 -18.84 -5.52
C ARG A 186 -2.86 -19.79 -4.61
N ARG A 187 -2.04 -20.68 -5.18
CA ARG A 187 -1.15 -21.56 -4.41
C ARG A 187 -0.10 -20.75 -3.65
N ALA A 188 0.60 -19.84 -4.33
CA ALA A 188 1.62 -19.00 -3.70
C ALA A 188 1.05 -18.10 -2.57
N MET A 189 -0.17 -17.59 -2.70
CA MET A 189 -0.79 -16.73 -1.68
C MET A 189 -1.29 -17.50 -0.45
N ARG A 190 -1.54 -18.83 -0.54
CA ARG A 190 -1.91 -19.64 0.62
C ARG A 190 -0.72 -19.89 1.56
N ASP A 191 0.48 -19.92 0.99
CA ASP A 191 1.71 -20.30 1.69
C ASP A 191 2.48 -19.07 2.21
N ALA A 192 1.97 -17.85 2.01
CA ALA A 192 2.64 -16.56 2.24
C ALA A 192 2.26 -15.85 3.55
#